data_AF-A0AAU2HDS1-F1
#
_entry.id   AF-A0AAU2HDS1-F1
#
_cell.length_a   1.000
_cell.length_b   1.000
_cell.length_c   1.000
_cell.angle_alpha   90.00
_cell.angle_beta   90.00
_cell.angle_gamma   90.00
#
_symmetry.space_group_name_H-M   'P 1'
#
loop_
_entity.id
_entity.type
_entity.pdbx_description
1 polymer ?
#
loop_
_entity_poly.entity_id
_entity_poly.type
_entity_poly.pdbx_seq_one_letter_code
_entity_poly.pdbx_strand_id
1 'polypeptide(L)' 'MGNSKDYQLVAVHSGQCVDVSNVSTTAGSLIHQWTCDPASALGTKKKQIWRLQGKN' A
#
# COMPACT_ATOMS: atom_id res chain seq x y z
N MET A 1 0.27 -4.64 10.24
CA MET A 1 -0.38 -3.42 9.72
C MET A 1 -1.40 -2.99 10.77
N GLY A 2 -1.41 -1.73 11.19
CA GLY A 2 -1.99 -1.29 12.47
C GLY A 2 -3.51 -1.44 12.65
N ASN A 3 -4.26 -1.95 11.67
CA ASN A 3 -5.70 -2.22 11.73
C ASN A 3 -6.05 -3.51 10.95
N SER A 4 -7.07 -4.26 11.40
CA SER A 4 -7.54 -5.49 10.74
C SER A 4 -8.14 -5.27 9.33
N LYS A 5 -8.41 -4.01 8.95
CA LYS A 5 -8.92 -3.61 7.63
C LYS A 5 -7.86 -3.01 6.71
N ASP A 6 -6.59 -3.09 7.09
CA ASP A 6 -5.47 -2.59 6.31
C ASP A 6 -4.89 -3.74 5.47
N TYR A 7 -4.79 -3.55 4.15
CA TYR A 7 -4.27 -4.54 3.22
C TYR A 7 -3.09 -4.00 2.42
N GLN A 8 -2.13 -4.87 2.09
CA GLN A 8 -1.31 -4.71 0.89
C GLN A 8 -2.04 -5.36 -0.28
N LEU A 9 -2.16 -4.64 -1.40
CA LEU A 9 -2.73 -5.17 -2.64
C LEU A 9 -1.58 -5.65 -3.52
N VAL A 10 -1.39 -6.96 -3.61
CA VAL A 10 -0.29 -7.58 -4.37
C VAL A 10 -0.78 -7.98 -5.75
N ALA A 11 -0.11 -7.49 -6.79
CA ALA A 11 -0.35 -7.88 -8.16
C ALA A 11 0.20 -9.30 -8.41
N VAL A 12 -0.67 -10.23 -8.78
CA VAL A 12 -0.31 -11.66 -8.93
C VAL A 12 0.79 -11.89 -9.98
N HIS A 13 0.80 -11.11 -11.06
CA HIS A 13 1.74 -11.30 -12.17
C HIS A 13 3.18 -10.84 -11.86
N SER A 14 3.35 -9.91 -10.91
CA SER A 14 4.66 -9.30 -10.59
C SER A 14 5.13 -9.59 -9.17
N GLY A 15 4.21 -9.96 -8.26
CA GLY A 15 4.47 -10.05 -6.83
C GLY A 15 4.66 -8.68 -6.15
N GLN A 16 4.40 -7.57 -6.86
CA GLN A 16 4.59 -6.22 -6.35
C GLN A 16 3.30 -5.63 -5.76
N CYS A 17 3.47 -4.67 -4.85
CA CYS A 17 2.37 -3.99 -4.16
C CYS A 17 1.96 -2.71 -4.87
N VAL A 18 0.67 -2.38 -4.81
CA VAL A 18 0.17 -1.03 -5.17
C VAL A 18 0.76 -0.01 -4.20
N ASP A 19 1.47 0.99 -4.72
CA ASP A 19 2.29 1.94 -3.96
C ASP A 19 2.03 3.40 -4.41
N VAL A 20 1.97 4.33 -3.44
CA VAL A 20 1.98 5.77 -3.70
C VAL A 20 3.41 6.28 -3.78
N SER A 21 3.81 6.82 -4.93
CA SER A 21 5.18 7.26 -5.19
C SER A 21 5.67 8.27 -4.12
N ASN A 22 6.92 8.06 -3.67
CA ASN A 22 7.63 8.93 -2.73
C ASN A 22 6.93 9.17 -1.38
N VAL A 23 6.03 8.29 -0.93
CA VAL A 23 5.24 8.50 0.30
C VAL A 23 4.38 9.79 0.23
N SER A 24 4.05 10.24 -0.98
CA SER A 24 3.39 11.53 -1.18
C SER A 24 1.97 11.54 -0.62
N THR A 25 1.58 12.68 -0.06
CA THR A 25 0.20 12.97 0.38
C THR A 25 -0.50 13.97 -0.54
N THR A 26 0.19 14.46 -1.56
CA THR A 26 -0.35 15.41 -2.54
C THR A 26 -1.42 14.74 -3.41
N ALA A 27 -2.55 15.41 -3.61
CA ALA A 27 -3.60 14.91 -4.49
C ALA A 27 -3.07 14.71 -5.93
N GLY A 28 -3.47 13.61 -6.56
CA GLY A 28 -3.00 13.25 -7.90
C GLY A 28 -1.59 12.62 -7.95
N SER A 29 -1.01 12.28 -6.79
CA SER A 29 0.26 11.54 -6.75
C SER A 29 0.18 10.23 -7.51
N LEU A 30 1.28 9.87 -8.18
CA LEU A 30 1.38 8.66 -8.99
C LEU A 30 1.17 7.41 -8.13
N ILE A 31 0.31 6.52 -8.60
CA ILE A 31 0.19 5.15 -8.13
C ILE A 31 0.95 4.24 -9.09
N HIS A 32 1.82 3.40 -8.56
CA HIS A 32 2.63 2.43 -9.33
C HIS A 32 2.71 1.08 -8.61
N GLN A 33 3.38 0.12 -9.24
CA GLN A 33 3.75 -1.15 -8.60
C GLN A 33 5.18 -1.06 -8.09
N TRP A 34 5.40 -1.44 -6.83
CA TRP A 34 6.73 -1.47 -6.23
C TRP A 34 6.91 -2.71 -5.36
N THR A 35 8.17 -3.08 -5.10
CA THR A 35 8.48 -4.15 -4.14
C THR A 35 7.72 -3.93 -2.83
N CYS A 36 7.04 -4.97 -2.35
CA CYS A 36 6.25 -4.89 -1.13
C CYS A 36 7.15 -4.59 0.08
N ASP A 37 6.83 -3.53 0.81
CA ASP A 37 7.49 -3.19 2.05
C ASP A 37 7.15 -4.25 3.13
N PRO A 38 8.11 -4.59 4.00
CA PRO A 38 7.82 -5.46 5.13
C PRO A 38 6.88 -4.77 6.13
N ALA A 39 6.14 -5.57 6.89
CA ALA A 39 5.17 -5.07 7.87
C ALA A 39 5.76 -4.08 8.89
N SER A 40 7.06 -4.21 9.22
CA SER A 40 7.77 -3.30 10.12
C SER A 40 7.93 -1.88 9.54
N ALA A 41 8.12 -1.74 8.23
CA ALA A 41 8.26 -0.45 7.56
C ALA A 41 6.91 0.27 7.41
N LEU A 42 5.81 -0.49 7.30
CA LEU A 42 4.45 0.03 7.14
C LEU A 42 3.89 0.71 8.42
N GLY A 43 4.58 0.60 9.56
CA GLY A 43 4.25 1.35 10.77
C GLY A 43 4.48 2.86 10.62
N THR A 44 5.48 3.25 9.83
CA THR A 44 5.91 4.65 9.66
C THR A 44 5.66 5.20 8.26
N LYS A 45 5.56 4.34 7.24
CA LYS A 45 5.29 4.75 5.84
C LYS A 45 4.11 3.94 5.29
N LYS A 46 2.94 4.57 5.15
CA LYS A 46 1.68 3.89 4.79
C LYS A 46 1.38 3.85 3.28
N LYS A 47 2.38 4.07 2.42
CA LYS A 47 2.22 4.21 0.97
C LYS A 47 1.73 2.96 0.23
N GLN A 48 1.76 1.80 0.88
CA GLN A 48 1.26 0.52 0.34
C GLN A 48 0.08 -0.05 1.15
N ILE A 49 -0.55 0.77 2.01
CA ILE A 49 -1.68 0.36 2.84
C ILE A 49 -2.98 0.85 2.23
N TRP A 50 -3.84 -0.08 1.85
CA TRP A 50 -5.12 0.21 1.23
C TRP A 50 -6.26 -0.30 2.11
N ARG A 51 -7.28 0.55 2.27
CA ARG A 51 -8.57 0.16 2.86
C ARG A 51 -9.60 0.01 1.77
N LEU A 52 -10.09 -1.21 1.60
CA LEU A 52 -11.12 -1.51 0.63
C LEU A 52 -12.49 -1.30 1.28
N GLN A 53 -13.25 -0.33 0.78
CA GLN A 53 -14.62 -0.13 1.23
C GLN A 53 -15.47 -1.35 0.86
N GLY A 54 -16.36 -1.76 1.76
CA GLY A 54 -17.26 -2.91 1.54
C GLY A 54 -16.64 -4.29 1.76
N LYS A 55 -15.35 -4.39 2.09
CA LYS A 55 -14.72 -5.66 2.48
C LYS A 55 -14.76 -5.79 4.00
N ASN A 56 -15.74 -6.58 4.49
CA ASN A 56 -15.85 -6.98 5.89
C ASN A 56 -14.84 -8.07 6.22
#